data_AF-A0ABD1NUU3-F1
#
_entry.id   AF-A0ABD1NUU3-F1
#
_cell.length_a   1.000
_cell.length_b   1.000
_cell.length_c   1.000
_cell.angle_alpha   90.00
_cell.angle_beta   90.00
_cell.angle_gamma   90.00
#
_symmetry.space_group_name_H-M   'P 1'
#
loop_
_entity.id
_entity.type
_entity.pdbx_description
1 polymer ?
#
loop_
_entity_poly.entity_id
_entity_poly.type
_entity_poly.pdbx_seq_one_letter_code
_entity_poly.pdbx_strand_id
1 'polypeptide(L)'
;MSEGGLTILDGTQLRSVELSLPPVEGSGLITGAEVLELAESRASLALHGLALPESIKSAAFQRLGVSDGAAFRTTEFDYAKAQSILQTYVSAISNELKDDPIVLAILDGRTLRIFLEDEDDFAMLAENIFTDLDTEDRGKISKNEIKNALIRMGLEMGIPPLSEFPQLNDILKRHGAEEKEELGQAQFAQLLQSVLQELADALAKKHIVMVQNIKIVNGSKLRKLLADENQLGGVLKKILLEKKDDKNEKRIITTIRLCLEKRGKDLGLPPSKVDETETLFDEVFTEIESKNTDAEPEKDEFMVLLKEILEKFAEKLEANPVLYDAVD
;
A
#
# COMPACT_ATOMS: atom_id res chain seq x y z
N MET A 1 4.19 -8.11 8.32
CA MET A 1 3.96 -7.46 9.62
C MET A 1 2.63 -6.75 9.50
N SER A 2 1.60 -7.23 10.19
CA SER A 2 0.25 -6.64 10.17
C SER A 2 0.03 -5.96 11.53
N GLU A 3 0.64 -4.80 11.72
CA GLU A 3 0.26 -3.90 12.81
C GLU A 3 -0.88 -3.01 12.27
N GLY A 4 -2.04 -3.03 12.92
CA GLY A 4 -3.18 -2.17 12.58
C GLY A 4 -4.19 -2.69 11.55
N GLY A 5 -4.25 -3.99 11.26
CA GLY A 5 -5.22 -4.55 10.31
C GLY A 5 -4.94 -4.21 8.82
N LEU A 6 -3.82 -3.54 8.54
CA LEU A 6 -3.33 -3.28 7.20
C LEU A 6 -2.42 -4.41 6.70
N THR A 7 -2.52 -4.69 5.40
CA THR A 7 -1.74 -5.70 4.68
C THR A 7 -1.06 -5.06 3.49
N ILE A 8 0.25 -5.25 3.36
CA ILE A 8 1.04 -4.72 2.25
C ILE A 8 1.18 -5.80 1.17
N LEU A 9 0.80 -5.46 -0.06
CA LEU A 9 1.00 -6.27 -1.25
C LEU A 9 2.18 -5.71 -2.05
N ASP A 10 3.34 -6.32 -1.87
CA ASP A 10 4.60 -5.99 -2.56
C ASP A 10 4.94 -6.99 -3.68
N GLY A 11 3.99 -7.86 -4.02
CA GLY A 11 4.13 -8.86 -5.07
C GLY A 11 4.89 -10.12 -4.64
N THR A 12 5.34 -10.23 -3.39
CA THR A 12 5.99 -11.46 -2.87
C THR A 12 5.03 -12.65 -2.90
N GLN A 13 3.74 -12.42 -2.66
CA GLN A 13 2.69 -13.44 -2.68
C GLN A 13 2.55 -14.10 -4.06
N LEU A 14 2.88 -13.38 -5.13
CA LEU A 14 2.80 -13.88 -6.50
C LEU A 14 3.94 -14.85 -6.86
N ARG A 15 5.02 -14.88 -6.09
CA ARG A 15 6.19 -15.74 -6.36
C ARG A 15 5.94 -17.20 -6.00
N SER A 16 5.01 -17.46 -5.09
CA SER A 16 4.64 -18.81 -4.65
C SER A 16 3.36 -19.33 -5.32
N VAL A 17 2.76 -18.56 -6.23
CA VAL A 17 1.54 -18.97 -6.93
C VAL A 17 1.84 -20.12 -7.88
N GLU A 18 1.02 -21.16 -7.79
CA GLU A 18 1.03 -22.23 -8.77
C GLU A 18 0.45 -21.72 -10.10
N LEU A 19 1.36 -21.48 -11.05
CA LEU A 19 1.04 -21.03 -12.39
C LEU A 19 1.07 -22.24 -13.32
N SER A 20 -0.05 -22.95 -13.41
CA SER A 20 -0.22 -24.06 -14.33
C SER A 20 -1.45 -23.80 -15.20
N LEU A 21 -1.28 -23.98 -16.51
CA LEU A 21 -2.41 -23.98 -17.43
C LEU A 21 -3.27 -25.24 -17.19
N PRO A 22 -4.60 -25.13 -17.33
CA PRO A 22 -5.48 -26.29 -17.29
C PRO A 22 -5.16 -27.24 -18.47
N PRO A 23 -5.42 -28.55 -18.34
CA PRO A 23 -5.30 -29.50 -19.44
C PRO A 23 -6.21 -29.05 -20.59
N VAL A 24 -5.66 -28.90 -21.79
CA VAL A 24 -6.43 -28.48 -22.96
C VAL A 24 -7.11 -29.71 -23.58
N GLU A 25 -8.45 -29.76 -23.56
CA GLU A 25 -9.21 -30.74 -24.36
C GLU A 25 -9.38 -30.19 -25.78
N GLY A 26 -8.70 -30.79 -26.79
CA GLY A 26 -8.84 -30.39 -28.19
C GLY A 26 -7.54 -29.89 -28.85
N SER A 27 -7.60 -28.80 -29.62
CA SER A 27 -6.52 -28.33 -30.54
C SER A 27 -5.18 -27.98 -29.87
N GLY A 28 -5.11 -27.95 -28.53
CA GLY A 28 -3.90 -27.65 -27.77
C GLY A 28 -3.44 -26.19 -27.86
N LEU A 29 -4.26 -25.33 -28.47
CA LEU A 29 -4.00 -23.91 -28.67
C LEU A 29 -4.79 -23.07 -27.68
N ILE A 30 -4.14 -22.03 -27.14
CA ILE A 30 -4.67 -21.13 -26.12
C ILE A 30 -4.47 -19.70 -26.61
N THR A 31 -5.52 -18.89 -26.58
CA THR A 31 -5.47 -17.50 -27.02
C THR A 31 -4.74 -16.62 -26.01
N GLY A 32 -4.16 -15.51 -26.48
CA GLY A 32 -3.57 -14.51 -25.59
C GLY A 32 -4.56 -13.94 -24.57
N ALA A 33 -5.84 -13.83 -24.93
CA ALA A 33 -6.89 -13.39 -24.01
C ALA A 33 -7.07 -14.37 -22.83
N GLU A 34 -7.17 -15.67 -23.11
CA GLU A 34 -7.31 -16.72 -22.08
C GLU A 34 -6.11 -16.76 -21.14
N VAL A 35 -4.88 -16.59 -21.68
CA VAL A 35 -3.67 -16.55 -20.86
C VAL A 35 -3.69 -15.34 -19.89
N LEU A 36 -4.07 -14.15 -20.38
CA LEU A 36 -4.14 -12.96 -19.55
C LEU A 36 -5.24 -13.06 -18.49
N GLU A 37 -6.42 -13.56 -18.86
CA GLU A 37 -7.53 -13.75 -17.93
C GLU A 37 -7.16 -14.72 -16.80
N LEU A 38 -6.54 -15.85 -17.14
CA LEU A 38 -6.05 -16.80 -16.14
C LEU A 38 -4.97 -16.16 -15.25
N ALA A 39 -4.03 -15.43 -15.84
CA ALA A 39 -2.97 -14.77 -15.07
C ALA A 39 -3.53 -13.76 -14.07
N GLU A 40 -4.46 -12.91 -14.50
CA GLU A 40 -5.12 -11.91 -13.67
C GLU A 40 -5.99 -12.56 -12.59
N SER A 41 -6.71 -13.63 -12.92
CA SER A 41 -7.50 -14.40 -11.94
C SER A 41 -6.61 -15.02 -10.86
N ARG A 42 -5.50 -15.65 -11.24
CA ARG A 42 -4.54 -16.25 -10.29
C ARG A 42 -3.87 -15.20 -9.43
N ALA A 43 -3.46 -14.08 -10.03
CA ALA A 43 -2.87 -12.96 -9.30
C ALA A 43 -3.88 -12.35 -8.32
N SER A 44 -5.13 -12.11 -8.76
CA SER A 44 -6.20 -11.59 -7.91
C SER A 44 -6.46 -12.51 -6.71
N LEU A 45 -6.58 -13.82 -6.94
CA LEU A 45 -6.78 -14.80 -5.87
C LEU A 45 -5.64 -14.78 -4.84
N ALA A 46 -4.39 -14.72 -5.30
CA ALA A 46 -3.22 -14.64 -4.43
C ALA A 46 -3.11 -13.31 -3.66
N LEU A 47 -3.79 -12.26 -4.15
CA LEU A 47 -3.85 -10.92 -3.57
C LEU A 47 -5.21 -10.66 -2.91
N HIS A 48 -5.77 -11.67 -2.26
CA HIS A 48 -7.04 -11.58 -1.50
C HIS A 48 -8.27 -11.18 -2.34
N GLY A 49 -8.31 -11.59 -3.61
CA GLY A 49 -9.42 -11.27 -4.51
C GLY A 49 -9.41 -9.82 -5.00
N LEU A 50 -8.30 -9.09 -4.80
CA LEU A 50 -8.15 -7.72 -5.27
C LEU A 50 -8.24 -7.68 -6.81
N ALA A 51 -9.08 -6.78 -7.33
CA ALA A 51 -9.04 -6.42 -8.74
C ALA A 51 -7.78 -5.58 -9.01
N LEU A 52 -6.90 -6.09 -9.86
CA LEU A 52 -5.64 -5.40 -10.18
C LEU A 52 -5.91 -4.02 -10.81
N PRO A 53 -5.23 -2.96 -10.35
CA PRO A 53 -5.28 -1.65 -11.01
C PRO A 53 -4.84 -1.72 -12.48
N GLU A 54 -5.49 -0.93 -13.34
CA GLU A 54 -5.19 -0.92 -14.79
C GLU A 54 -3.75 -0.47 -15.09
N SER A 55 -3.18 0.40 -14.26
CA SER A 55 -1.77 0.81 -14.34
C SER A 55 -0.83 -0.40 -14.23
N ILE A 56 -1.10 -1.32 -13.31
CA ILE A 56 -0.30 -2.53 -13.10
C ILE A 56 -0.49 -3.50 -14.25
N LYS A 57 -1.73 -3.71 -14.71
CA LYS A 57 -2.01 -4.58 -15.88
C LYS A 57 -1.29 -4.08 -17.12
N SER A 58 -1.40 -2.78 -17.40
CA SER A 58 -0.75 -2.12 -18.53
C SER A 58 0.78 -2.21 -18.45
N ALA A 59 1.38 -1.93 -17.28
CA ALA A 59 2.82 -2.04 -17.09
C ALA A 59 3.33 -3.49 -17.24
N ALA A 60 2.59 -4.46 -16.70
CA ALA A 60 2.91 -5.88 -16.84
C ALA A 60 2.80 -6.34 -18.31
N PHE A 61 1.79 -5.88 -19.02
CA PHE A 61 1.58 -6.20 -20.44
C PHE A 61 2.71 -5.67 -21.31
N GLN A 62 3.18 -4.44 -21.07
CA GLN A 62 4.30 -3.86 -21.80
C GLN A 62 5.58 -4.69 -21.69
N ARG A 63 5.80 -5.39 -20.56
CA ARG A 63 6.97 -6.28 -20.39
C ARG A 63 6.91 -7.55 -21.23
N LEU A 64 5.77 -7.88 -21.82
CA LEU A 64 5.68 -8.94 -22.82
C LEU A 64 6.32 -8.55 -24.16
N GLY A 65 6.67 -7.25 -24.35
CA GLY A 65 7.30 -6.76 -25.58
C GLY A 65 6.34 -6.71 -26.77
N VAL A 66 5.04 -6.60 -26.51
CA VAL A 66 4.00 -6.65 -27.53
C VAL A 66 3.51 -5.24 -27.86
N SER A 67 3.59 -4.87 -29.14
CA SER A 67 3.19 -3.55 -29.63
C SER A 67 1.70 -3.42 -29.93
N ASP A 68 1.03 -4.52 -30.28
CA ASP A 68 -0.40 -4.56 -30.60
C ASP A 68 -1.14 -5.50 -29.64
N GLY A 69 -1.79 -4.90 -28.63
CA GLY A 69 -2.55 -5.64 -27.63
C GLY A 69 -3.82 -6.31 -28.17
N ALA A 70 -4.44 -5.75 -29.21
CA ALA A 70 -5.65 -6.34 -29.80
C ALA A 70 -5.29 -7.60 -30.59
N ALA A 71 -4.26 -7.53 -31.42
CA ALA A 71 -3.74 -8.69 -32.13
C ALA A 71 -3.30 -9.80 -31.16
N PHE A 72 -2.56 -9.43 -30.10
CA PHE A 72 -2.11 -10.38 -29.09
C PHE A 72 -3.23 -11.21 -28.47
N ARG A 73 -4.34 -10.57 -28.10
CA ARG A 73 -5.48 -11.23 -27.45
C ARG A 73 -6.10 -12.31 -28.34
N THR A 74 -6.06 -12.12 -29.65
CA THR A 74 -6.58 -13.08 -30.64
C THR A 74 -5.55 -14.11 -31.11
N THR A 75 -4.27 -13.91 -30.82
CA THR A 75 -3.21 -14.85 -31.20
C THR A 75 -3.34 -16.14 -30.42
N GLU A 76 -3.30 -17.26 -31.14
CA GLU A 76 -3.25 -18.61 -30.58
C GLU A 76 -1.80 -19.04 -30.32
N PHE A 77 -1.55 -19.60 -29.14
CA PHE A 77 -0.25 -20.09 -28.70
C PHE A 77 -0.33 -21.58 -28.37
N ASP A 78 0.74 -22.31 -28.64
CA ASP A 78 0.89 -23.64 -28.07
C ASP A 78 1.02 -23.57 -26.53
N TYR A 79 0.80 -24.71 -25.87
CA TYR A 79 0.84 -24.81 -24.41
C TYR A 79 2.15 -24.27 -23.81
N ALA A 80 3.30 -24.57 -24.39
CA ALA A 80 4.59 -24.16 -23.84
C ALA A 80 4.77 -22.64 -23.91
N LYS A 81 4.39 -22.03 -25.04
CA LYS A 81 4.44 -20.58 -25.22
C LYS A 81 3.43 -19.86 -24.34
N ALA A 82 2.20 -20.37 -24.25
CA ALA A 82 1.17 -19.85 -23.36
C ALA A 82 1.62 -19.90 -21.88
N GLN A 83 2.23 -21.01 -21.46
CA GLN A 83 2.76 -21.19 -20.10
C GLN A 83 3.87 -20.18 -19.79
N SER A 84 4.78 -19.94 -20.74
CA SER A 84 5.84 -18.93 -20.61
C SER A 84 5.27 -17.51 -20.52
N ILE A 85 4.24 -17.19 -21.30
CA ILE A 85 3.56 -15.88 -21.25
C ILE A 85 2.90 -15.68 -19.89
N LEU A 86 2.15 -16.68 -19.39
CA LEU A 86 1.51 -16.68 -18.08
C LEU A 86 2.52 -16.33 -16.97
N GLN A 87 3.64 -17.06 -16.92
CA GLN A 87 4.68 -16.85 -15.91
C GLN A 87 5.34 -15.48 -16.03
N THR A 88 5.60 -15.03 -17.26
CA THR A 88 6.24 -13.74 -17.52
C THR A 88 5.33 -12.59 -17.10
N TYR A 89 4.04 -12.66 -17.41
CA TYR A 89 3.06 -11.64 -17.05
C TYR A 89 2.86 -11.55 -15.54
N VAL A 90 2.68 -12.67 -14.83
CA VAL A 90 2.57 -12.68 -13.36
C VAL A 90 3.85 -12.18 -12.69
N SER A 91 5.02 -12.55 -13.22
CA SER A 91 6.30 -12.02 -12.74
C SER A 91 6.41 -10.50 -12.97
N ALA A 92 5.88 -10.00 -14.08
CA ALA A 92 5.84 -8.58 -14.36
C ALA A 92 4.93 -7.82 -13.38
N ILE A 93 3.77 -8.38 -13.02
CA ILE A 93 2.90 -7.86 -11.95
C ILE A 93 3.65 -7.84 -10.61
N SER A 94 4.30 -8.94 -10.23
CA SER A 94 5.07 -9.04 -8.99
C SER A 94 6.14 -7.95 -8.90
N ASN A 95 6.88 -7.74 -9.99
CA ASN A 95 7.90 -6.70 -10.06
C ASN A 95 7.31 -5.29 -10.02
N GLU A 96 6.11 -5.06 -10.55
CA GLU A 96 5.44 -3.76 -10.46
C GLU A 96 4.99 -3.46 -9.02
N LEU A 97 4.39 -4.45 -8.34
CA LEU A 97 4.01 -4.33 -6.93
C LEU A 97 5.22 -4.18 -6.00
N LYS A 98 6.38 -4.71 -6.37
CA LYS A 98 7.61 -4.47 -5.63
C LYS A 98 8.01 -2.99 -5.66
N ASP A 99 7.86 -2.36 -6.83
CA ASP A 99 8.21 -0.97 -7.11
C ASP A 99 7.15 0.04 -6.59
N ASP A 100 5.87 -0.35 -6.59
CA ASP A 100 4.74 0.43 -6.07
C ASP A 100 3.76 -0.50 -5.32
N PRO A 101 4.05 -0.83 -4.04
CA PRO A 101 3.20 -1.71 -3.25
C PRO A 101 1.80 -1.14 -3.03
N ILE A 102 0.83 -2.03 -2.85
CA ILE A 102 -0.56 -1.66 -2.52
C ILE A 102 -0.82 -1.96 -1.05
N VAL A 103 -1.40 -1.00 -0.33
CA VAL A 103 -1.86 -1.19 1.04
C VAL A 103 -3.34 -1.57 1.04
N LEU A 104 -3.66 -2.65 1.73
CA LEU A 104 -5.02 -3.14 1.91
C LEU A 104 -5.44 -3.07 3.37
N ALA A 105 -6.71 -2.81 3.62
CA ALA A 105 -7.37 -3.15 4.87
C ALA A 105 -8.21 -4.42 4.63
N ILE A 106 -7.96 -5.45 5.45
CA ILE A 106 -8.71 -6.71 5.38
C ILE A 106 -9.58 -6.81 6.62
N LEU A 107 -10.88 -6.68 6.41
CA LEU A 107 -11.89 -6.69 7.47
C LEU A 107 -12.56 -8.05 7.51
N ASP A 108 -12.04 -8.95 8.35
CA ASP A 108 -12.50 -10.34 8.49
C ASP A 108 -13.10 -10.63 9.88
N GLY A 109 -13.27 -9.59 10.70
CA GLY A 109 -13.84 -9.67 12.05
C GLY A 109 -12.84 -10.05 13.15
N ARG A 110 -11.58 -10.40 12.83
CA ARG A 110 -10.58 -10.76 13.87
C ARG A 110 -10.24 -9.59 14.78
N THR A 111 -10.01 -8.41 14.21
CA THR A 111 -9.75 -7.18 14.99
C THR A 111 -10.85 -6.93 16.01
N LEU A 112 -12.11 -7.05 15.59
CA LEU A 112 -13.27 -6.90 16.48
C LEU A 112 -13.29 -7.96 17.59
N ARG A 113 -12.95 -9.21 17.27
CA ARG A 113 -12.89 -10.28 18.27
C ARG A 113 -11.83 -10.03 19.33
N ILE A 114 -10.65 -9.53 18.94
CA ILE A 114 -9.60 -9.15 19.90
C ILE A 114 -10.13 -8.13 20.90
N PHE A 115 -10.85 -7.10 20.44
CA PHE A 115 -11.46 -6.10 21.35
C PHE A 115 -12.58 -6.65 22.22
N LEU A 116 -13.26 -7.72 21.80
CA LEU A 116 -14.34 -8.35 22.54
C LEU A 116 -13.86 -9.46 23.50
N GLU A 117 -12.61 -9.90 23.39
CA GLU A 117 -12.03 -10.98 24.20
C GLU A 117 -11.71 -10.53 25.64
N ASP A 118 -11.32 -9.27 25.83
CA ASP A 118 -11.07 -8.68 27.15
C ASP A 118 -12.23 -7.74 27.54
N GLU A 119 -12.95 -8.11 28.60
CA GLU A 119 -14.13 -7.39 29.07
C GLU A 119 -13.78 -6.00 29.62
N ASP A 120 -12.60 -5.85 30.24
CA ASP A 120 -12.16 -4.57 30.82
C ASP A 120 -11.74 -3.60 29.71
N ASP A 121 -11.00 -4.07 28.69
CA ASP A 121 -10.65 -3.27 27.52
C ASP A 121 -11.89 -2.83 26.73
N PHE A 122 -12.84 -3.75 26.53
CA PHE A 122 -14.11 -3.41 25.88
C PHE A 122 -14.90 -2.38 26.69
N ALA A 123 -15.00 -2.56 28.01
CA ALA A 123 -15.73 -1.65 28.87
C ALA A 123 -15.14 -0.22 28.83
N MET A 124 -13.81 -0.09 28.88
CA MET A 124 -13.12 1.19 28.74
C MET A 124 -13.39 1.83 27.37
N LEU A 125 -13.32 1.05 26.28
CA LEU A 125 -13.61 1.54 24.94
C LEU A 125 -15.06 2.04 24.82
N ALA A 126 -16.02 1.25 25.30
CA ALA A 126 -17.44 1.60 25.25
C ALA A 126 -17.76 2.83 26.11
N GLU A 127 -17.13 2.98 27.27
CA GLU A 127 -17.23 4.15 28.13
C GLU A 127 -16.69 5.41 27.45
N ASN A 128 -15.50 5.33 26.84
CA ASN A 128 -14.91 6.45 26.11
C ASN A 128 -15.81 6.90 24.96
N ILE A 129 -16.32 5.96 24.16
CA ILE A 129 -17.23 6.28 23.05
C ILE A 129 -18.56 6.84 23.56
N PHE A 130 -19.12 6.30 24.65
CA PHE A 130 -20.35 6.82 25.24
C PHE A 130 -20.18 8.27 25.69
N THR A 131 -19.11 8.57 26.43
CA THR A 131 -18.80 9.91 26.93
C THR A 131 -18.65 10.91 25.78
N ASP A 132 -17.98 10.49 24.70
CA ASP A 132 -17.82 11.29 23.48
C ASP A 132 -19.13 11.58 22.75
N LEU A 133 -20.13 10.69 22.86
CA LEU A 133 -21.43 10.82 22.22
C LEU A 133 -22.45 11.53 23.11
N ASP A 134 -22.32 11.44 24.44
CA ASP A 134 -23.15 12.18 25.40
C ASP A 134 -22.63 13.61 25.60
N THR A 135 -22.61 14.39 24.52
CA THR A 135 -22.05 15.75 24.52
C THR A 135 -22.75 16.73 25.47
N GLU A 136 -23.96 16.38 25.91
CA GLU A 136 -24.77 17.17 26.85
C GLU A 136 -24.66 16.67 28.30
N ASP A 137 -23.87 15.61 28.56
CA ASP A 137 -23.65 15.00 29.87
C ASP A 137 -24.97 14.66 30.59
N ARG A 138 -25.92 14.07 29.85
CA ARG A 138 -27.24 13.68 30.40
C ARG A 138 -27.21 12.32 31.10
N GLY A 139 -26.11 11.58 30.97
CA GLY A 139 -25.96 10.18 31.36
C GLY A 139 -26.76 9.23 30.47
N LYS A 140 -27.22 9.71 29.31
CA LYS A 140 -28.12 8.97 28.40
C LYS A 140 -27.97 9.42 26.95
N ILE A 141 -27.88 8.46 26.05
CA ILE A 141 -27.85 8.71 24.59
C ILE A 141 -28.90 7.86 23.87
N SER A 142 -29.33 8.32 22.70
CA SER A 142 -30.31 7.58 21.90
C SER A 142 -29.70 6.30 21.30
N LYS A 143 -30.47 5.22 21.17
CA LYS A 143 -30.05 3.95 20.55
C LYS A 143 -29.44 4.13 19.15
N ASN A 144 -29.92 5.12 18.39
CA ASN A 144 -29.37 5.45 17.07
C ASN A 144 -27.91 5.92 17.09
N GLU A 145 -27.37 6.30 18.25
CA GLU A 145 -25.96 6.65 18.42
C GLU A 145 -25.02 5.46 18.29
N ILE A 146 -25.52 4.21 18.32
CA ILE A 146 -24.71 3.02 18.00
C ILE A 146 -24.08 3.15 16.61
N LYS A 147 -24.82 3.69 15.63
CA LYS A 147 -24.26 3.93 14.29
C LYS A 147 -23.08 4.90 14.33
N ASN A 148 -23.18 5.96 15.11
CA ASN A 148 -22.10 6.94 15.27
C ASN A 148 -20.93 6.36 16.06
N ALA A 149 -21.18 5.48 17.04
CA ALA A 149 -20.16 4.73 17.74
C ALA A 149 -19.33 3.86 16.78
N LEU A 150 -19.99 3.13 15.88
CA LEU A 150 -19.30 2.34 14.85
C LEU A 150 -18.49 3.22 13.88
N ILE A 151 -19.01 4.39 13.50
CA ILE A 151 -18.28 5.36 12.67
C ILE A 151 -17.03 5.87 13.40
N ARG A 152 -17.12 6.17 14.70
CA ARG A 152 -15.98 6.60 15.52
C ARG A 152 -14.91 5.51 15.66
N MET A 153 -15.33 4.26 15.82
CA MET A 153 -14.40 3.12 15.82
C MET A 153 -13.67 2.99 14.47
N GLY A 154 -14.40 3.12 13.36
CA GLY A 154 -13.81 3.22 12.03
C GLY A 154 -13.01 1.99 11.57
N LEU A 155 -12.29 2.18 10.47
CA LEU A 155 -11.59 1.09 9.77
C LEU A 155 -10.43 0.51 10.58
N GLU A 156 -9.73 1.36 11.36
CA GLU A 156 -8.63 0.94 12.23
C GLU A 156 -9.08 -0.07 13.29
N MET A 157 -10.32 0.06 13.78
CA MET A 157 -10.93 -0.86 14.73
C MET A 157 -11.64 -2.04 14.04
N GLY A 158 -11.52 -2.18 12.72
CA GLY A 158 -12.12 -3.27 11.96
C GLY A 158 -13.56 -3.03 11.51
N ILE A 159 -14.07 -1.79 11.62
CA ILE A 159 -15.43 -1.44 11.16
C ILE A 159 -15.39 -1.06 9.68
N PRO A 160 -16.14 -1.76 8.81
CA PRO A 160 -16.22 -1.40 7.41
C PRO A 160 -17.08 -0.13 7.22
N PRO A 161 -16.76 0.72 6.22
CA PRO A 161 -17.66 1.78 5.80
C PRO A 161 -19.02 1.20 5.37
N LEU A 162 -20.09 1.88 5.73
CA LEU A 162 -21.46 1.43 5.46
C LEU A 162 -21.76 1.22 3.96
N SER A 163 -21.09 1.97 3.09
CA SER A 163 -21.18 1.82 1.63
C SER A 163 -20.61 0.50 1.14
N GLU A 164 -19.53 0.03 1.76
CA GLU A 164 -18.81 -1.19 1.40
C GLU A 164 -19.44 -2.44 2.03
N PHE A 165 -20.17 -2.27 3.14
CA PHE A 165 -20.85 -3.37 3.83
C PHE A 165 -22.32 -3.08 4.14
N PRO A 166 -23.23 -3.20 3.15
CA PRO A 166 -24.66 -2.96 3.37
C PRO A 166 -25.29 -3.84 4.47
N GLN A 167 -24.74 -5.04 4.70
CA GLN A 167 -25.16 -5.96 5.77
C GLN A 167 -25.07 -5.34 7.16
N LEU A 168 -24.20 -4.35 7.37
CA LEU A 168 -24.11 -3.63 8.63
C LEU A 168 -25.42 -2.91 8.97
N ASN A 169 -26.13 -2.36 7.98
CA ASN A 169 -27.44 -1.74 8.22
C ASN A 169 -28.47 -2.77 8.69
N ASP A 170 -28.42 -4.00 8.16
CA ASP A 170 -29.33 -5.07 8.56
C ASP A 170 -29.02 -5.59 9.96
N ILE A 171 -27.74 -5.59 10.37
CA ILE A 171 -27.34 -5.86 11.76
C ILE A 171 -27.90 -4.80 12.69
N LEU A 172 -27.65 -3.51 12.41
CA LEU A 172 -28.14 -2.39 13.22
C LEU A 172 -29.67 -2.45 13.40
N LYS A 173 -30.43 -2.73 12.33
CA LYS A 173 -31.88 -2.89 12.39
C LYS A 173 -32.34 -4.04 13.26
N ARG A 174 -31.68 -5.20 13.19
CA ARG A 174 -32.04 -6.38 14.00
C ARG A 174 -31.80 -6.17 15.49
N HIS A 175 -30.83 -5.34 15.84
CA HIS A 175 -30.56 -4.92 17.22
C HIS A 175 -31.40 -3.71 17.67
N GLY A 176 -32.31 -3.20 16.84
CA GLY A 176 -33.15 -2.05 17.19
C GLY A 176 -32.38 -0.73 17.30
N ALA A 177 -31.18 -0.65 16.72
CA ALA A 177 -30.32 0.53 16.77
C ALA A 177 -30.83 1.71 15.91
N GLU A 178 -32.07 1.69 15.43
CA GLU A 178 -32.75 2.83 14.76
C GLU A 178 -33.86 3.44 15.64
N GLU A 179 -34.14 2.83 16.80
CA GLU A 179 -35.14 3.31 17.73
C GLU A 179 -34.67 4.58 18.46
N LYS A 180 -35.63 5.36 18.97
CA LYS A 180 -35.37 6.60 19.73
C LYS A 180 -35.28 6.38 21.24
N GLU A 181 -35.25 5.14 21.69
CA GLU A 181 -35.10 4.83 23.11
C GLU A 181 -33.73 5.32 23.60
N GLU A 182 -33.70 5.89 24.81
CA GLU A 182 -32.47 6.32 25.44
C GLU A 182 -31.84 5.19 26.24
N LEU A 183 -30.52 5.06 26.12
CA LEU A 183 -29.69 4.10 26.84
C LEU A 183 -28.78 4.82 27.82
N GLY A 184 -28.69 4.30 29.03
CA GLY A 184 -27.55 4.59 29.92
C GLY A 184 -26.29 3.85 29.46
N GLN A 185 -25.13 4.23 30.00
CA GLN A 185 -23.81 3.68 29.62
C GLN A 185 -23.75 2.15 29.58
N ALA A 186 -24.21 1.45 30.62
CA ALA A 186 -24.17 -0.02 30.66
C ALA A 186 -25.06 -0.66 29.58
N GLN A 187 -26.22 -0.07 29.29
CA GLN A 187 -27.13 -0.57 28.25
C GLN A 187 -26.55 -0.31 26.85
N PHE A 188 -25.89 0.84 26.67
CA PHE A 188 -25.17 1.16 25.45
C PHE A 188 -24.03 0.16 25.19
N ALA A 189 -23.20 -0.12 26.20
CA ALA A 189 -22.11 -1.09 26.08
C ALA A 189 -22.61 -2.48 25.68
N GLN A 190 -23.68 -2.98 26.31
CA GLN A 190 -24.29 -4.27 25.99
C GLN A 190 -24.82 -4.33 24.54
N LEU A 191 -25.48 -3.26 24.10
CA LEU A 191 -25.99 -3.17 22.73
C LEU A 191 -24.85 -3.10 21.71
N LEU A 192 -23.83 -2.27 21.97
CA LEU A 192 -22.64 -2.16 21.13
C LEU A 192 -21.93 -3.51 21.02
N GLN A 193 -21.72 -4.21 22.14
CA GLN A 193 -21.11 -5.54 22.16
C GLN A 193 -21.85 -6.53 21.28
N SER A 194 -23.19 -6.56 21.39
CA SER A 194 -24.05 -7.45 20.62
C SER A 194 -23.97 -7.17 19.11
N VAL A 195 -23.94 -5.90 18.72
CA VAL A 195 -23.77 -5.46 17.34
C VAL A 195 -22.39 -5.84 16.80
N LEU A 196 -21.32 -5.59 17.57
CA LEU A 196 -19.95 -5.88 17.18
C LEU A 196 -19.69 -7.39 17.04
N GLN A 197 -20.24 -8.20 17.95
CA GLN A 197 -20.14 -9.66 17.88
C GLN A 197 -20.76 -10.20 16.59
N GLU A 198 -21.95 -9.72 16.25
CA GLU A 198 -22.61 -10.13 15.03
C GLU A 198 -21.92 -9.61 13.77
N LEU A 199 -21.39 -8.39 13.81
CA LEU A 199 -20.57 -7.83 12.73
C LEU A 199 -19.31 -8.67 12.51
N ALA A 200 -18.62 -9.06 13.58
CA ALA A 200 -17.44 -9.92 13.50
C ALA A 200 -17.79 -11.28 12.85
N ASP A 201 -18.94 -11.87 13.19
CA ASP A 201 -19.38 -13.12 12.58
C ASP A 201 -19.82 -12.98 11.12
N ALA A 202 -20.39 -11.84 10.75
CA ALA A 202 -20.72 -11.52 9.36
C ALA A 202 -19.44 -11.37 8.51
N LEU A 203 -18.46 -10.62 9.02
CA LEU A 203 -17.16 -10.42 8.36
C LEU A 203 -16.35 -11.72 8.28
N ALA A 204 -16.44 -12.59 9.28
CA ALA A 204 -15.79 -13.90 9.24
C ALA A 204 -16.34 -14.79 8.11
N LYS A 205 -17.63 -14.64 7.75
CA LYS A 205 -18.26 -15.36 6.63
C LYS A 205 -17.93 -14.71 5.29
N LYS A 206 -17.92 -13.38 5.25
CA LYS A 206 -17.63 -12.60 4.05
C LYS A 206 -16.79 -11.38 4.43
N HIS A 207 -15.47 -11.56 4.34
CA HIS A 207 -14.53 -10.49 4.60
C HIS A 207 -14.61 -9.42 3.51
N ILE A 208 -14.12 -8.23 3.85
CA ILE A 208 -14.00 -7.10 2.93
C ILE A 208 -12.53 -6.78 2.75
N VAL A 209 -12.15 -6.50 1.50
CA VAL A 209 -10.82 -6.04 1.15
C VAL A 209 -10.93 -4.65 0.56
N MET A 210 -10.24 -3.68 1.16
CA MET A 210 -10.26 -2.29 0.75
C MET A 210 -8.86 -1.80 0.44
N VAL A 211 -8.66 -1.22 -0.74
CA VAL A 211 -7.42 -0.53 -1.06
C VAL A 211 -7.37 0.77 -0.26
N GLN A 212 -6.30 0.96 0.51
CA GLN A 212 -6.02 2.21 1.18
C GLN A 212 -5.23 3.11 0.26
N ASN A 213 -5.51 4.42 0.32
CA ASN A 213 -4.81 5.42 -0.46
C ASN A 213 -3.45 5.80 0.16
N ILE A 214 -2.68 4.78 0.53
CA ILE A 214 -1.38 4.90 1.18
C ILE A 214 -0.31 4.47 0.20
N LYS A 215 0.69 5.33 0.01
CA LYS A 215 1.88 5.06 -0.80
C LYS A 215 3.03 4.64 0.08
N ILE A 216 3.82 3.70 -0.44
CA ILE A 216 5.01 3.16 0.23
C ILE A 216 6.23 3.47 -0.61
N VAL A 217 7.23 4.09 0.01
CA VAL A 217 8.57 4.26 -0.55
C VAL A 217 9.52 3.36 0.23
N ASN A 218 9.87 2.23 -0.38
CA ASN A 218 10.66 1.14 0.23
C ASN A 218 12.07 0.99 -0.38
N GLY A 219 12.53 1.96 -1.18
CA GLY A 219 13.85 1.93 -1.81
C GLY A 219 13.97 1.02 -3.06
N SER A 220 12.95 0.24 -3.42
CA SER A 220 12.99 -0.67 -4.60
C SER A 220 13.30 0.06 -5.92
N LYS A 221 12.61 1.18 -6.19
CA LYS A 221 12.85 2.04 -7.36
C LYS A 221 14.26 2.61 -7.37
N LEU A 222 14.79 3.01 -6.21
CA LEU A 222 16.17 3.47 -6.06
C LEU A 222 17.16 2.35 -6.36
N ARG A 223 16.95 1.13 -5.83
CA ARG A 223 17.79 -0.03 -6.15
C ARG A 223 17.79 -0.35 -7.63
N LYS A 224 16.63 -0.29 -8.27
CA LYS A 224 16.50 -0.51 -9.71
C LYS A 224 17.26 0.54 -10.52
N LEU A 225 17.16 1.82 -10.12
CA LEU A 225 17.93 2.90 -10.73
C LEU A 225 19.44 2.69 -10.53
N LEU A 226 19.89 2.34 -9.33
CA LEU A 226 21.29 2.10 -9.00
C LEU A 226 21.89 0.90 -9.76
N ALA A 227 21.07 -0.09 -10.11
CA ALA A 227 21.48 -1.25 -10.90
C ALA A 227 21.52 -0.99 -12.42
N ASP A 228 20.85 0.06 -12.92
CA ASP A 228 20.86 0.45 -14.33
C ASP A 228 21.81 1.63 -14.55
N GLU A 229 23.06 1.33 -14.93
CA GLU A 229 24.11 2.33 -15.18
C GLU A 229 23.72 3.37 -16.23
N ASN A 230 22.89 3.01 -17.21
CA ASN A 230 22.46 3.94 -18.26
C ASN A 230 21.43 4.93 -17.72
N GLN A 231 20.43 4.46 -16.99
CA GLN A 231 19.42 5.31 -16.37
C GLN A 231 20.05 6.21 -15.30
N LEU A 232 20.89 5.63 -14.43
CA LEU A 232 21.63 6.38 -13.43
C LEU A 232 22.51 7.45 -14.09
N GLY A 233 23.32 7.08 -15.10
CA GLY A 233 24.14 8.03 -15.84
C GLY A 233 23.33 9.16 -16.49
N GLY A 234 22.12 8.87 -16.99
CA GLY A 234 21.19 9.85 -17.52
C GLY A 234 20.67 10.82 -16.46
N VAL A 235 20.24 10.31 -15.30
CA VAL A 235 19.80 11.12 -14.15
C VAL A 235 20.93 12.02 -13.66
N LEU A 236 22.12 11.45 -13.44
CA LEU A 236 23.26 12.16 -12.91
C LEU A 236 23.70 13.32 -13.83
N LYS A 237 23.66 13.11 -15.15
CA LYS A 237 23.94 14.18 -16.13
C LYS A 237 22.93 15.33 -16.07
N LYS A 238 21.64 15.03 -15.90
CA LYS A 238 20.60 16.08 -15.78
C LYS A 238 20.81 16.93 -14.53
N ILE A 239 21.08 16.27 -13.40
CA ILE A 239 21.39 16.94 -12.12
C ILE A 239 22.60 17.87 -12.27
N LEU A 240 23.67 17.41 -12.93
CA LEU A 240 24.89 18.20 -13.14
C LEU A 240 24.68 19.40 -14.07
N LEU A 241 23.80 19.28 -15.08
CA LEU A 241 23.51 20.39 -16.01
C LEU A 241 22.77 21.53 -15.30
N GLU A 242 21.89 21.22 -14.36
CA GLU A 242 21.13 22.20 -13.58
C GLU A 242 21.99 22.94 -12.54
N LYS A 243 23.11 22.34 -12.09
CA LYS A 243 24.09 22.99 -11.21
C LYS A 243 24.75 24.22 -11.85
N LYS A 244 24.83 24.31 -13.19
CA LYS A 244 25.59 25.37 -13.88
C LYS A 244 24.99 26.78 -13.76
N ASP A 245 23.74 26.92 -13.32
CA ASP A 245 23.08 28.23 -13.21
C ASP A 245 23.22 28.89 -11.83
N ASP A 246 23.73 28.19 -10.81
CA ASP A 246 23.82 28.71 -9.44
C ASP A 246 25.27 29.13 -9.11
N LYS A 247 25.56 30.43 -9.14
CA LYS A 247 26.90 31.04 -8.97
C LYS A 247 27.45 30.98 -7.53
N ASN A 248 26.85 30.18 -6.66
CA ASN A 248 27.24 30.08 -5.26
C ASN A 248 28.13 28.84 -5.05
N GLU A 249 29.37 29.06 -4.65
CA GLU A 249 30.26 28.04 -4.04
C GLU A 249 29.61 27.52 -2.75
N LYS A 250 28.68 26.57 -2.88
CA LYS A 250 28.15 25.77 -1.78
C LYS A 250 28.91 24.44 -1.74
N ARG A 251 29.15 23.94 -0.52
CA ARG A 251 29.64 22.57 -0.25
C ARG A 251 28.87 21.58 -1.14
N ILE A 252 29.55 20.61 -1.74
CA ILE A 252 28.93 19.61 -2.65
C ILE A 252 27.71 18.97 -2.01
N ILE A 253 27.86 18.59 -0.75
CA ILE A 253 26.87 17.88 0.04
C ILE A 253 25.57 18.69 0.09
N THR A 254 25.67 20.00 0.34
CA THR A 254 24.52 20.92 0.30
C THR A 254 23.90 21.00 -1.09
N THR A 255 24.71 20.98 -2.15
CA THR A 255 24.21 20.99 -3.54
C THR A 255 23.47 19.70 -3.87
N ILE A 256 24.01 18.55 -3.47
CA ILE A 256 23.37 17.25 -3.65
C ILE A 256 22.05 17.20 -2.87
N ARG A 257 22.05 17.63 -1.61
CA ARG A 257 20.86 17.69 -0.76
C ARG A 257 19.73 18.48 -1.43
N LEU A 258 20.01 19.73 -1.84
CA LEU A 258 19.03 20.58 -2.52
C LEU A 258 18.49 19.94 -3.81
N CYS A 259 19.34 19.23 -4.56
CA CYS A 259 18.90 18.52 -5.75
C CYS A 259 17.96 17.35 -5.42
N LEU A 260 18.29 16.56 -4.40
CA LEU A 260 17.48 15.43 -3.97
C LEU A 260 16.16 15.88 -3.34
N GLU A 261 16.13 17.00 -2.62
CA GLU A 261 14.88 17.59 -2.11
C GLU A 261 13.96 18.03 -3.26
N LYS A 262 14.54 18.57 -4.35
CA LYS A 262 13.77 19.04 -5.51
C LYS A 262 13.30 17.92 -6.44
N ARG A 263 14.12 16.89 -6.66
CA ARG A 263 13.90 15.83 -7.67
C ARG A 263 13.75 14.43 -7.07
N GLY A 264 13.75 14.30 -5.76
CA GLY A 264 13.82 13.01 -5.10
C GLY A 264 12.70 12.06 -5.52
N LYS A 265 11.49 12.58 -5.71
CA LYS A 265 10.34 11.79 -6.19
C LYS A 265 10.63 11.08 -7.52
N ASP A 266 11.31 11.74 -8.47
CA ASP A 266 11.67 11.15 -9.77
C ASP A 266 12.65 10.00 -9.62
N LEU A 267 13.41 9.98 -8.52
CA LEU A 267 14.40 8.96 -8.19
C LEU A 267 13.82 7.83 -7.34
N GLY A 268 12.57 7.98 -6.87
CA GLY A 268 11.96 7.05 -5.92
C GLY A 268 12.27 7.36 -4.46
N LEU A 269 12.65 8.61 -4.13
CA LEU A 269 12.69 9.11 -2.75
C LEU A 269 11.29 9.59 -2.30
N PRO A 270 11.04 9.63 -0.98
CA PRO A 270 9.80 10.15 -0.43
C PRO A 270 9.57 11.64 -0.77
N PRO A 271 8.31 12.10 -0.82
CA PRO A 271 8.00 13.53 -1.01
C PRO A 271 8.45 14.37 0.19
N SER A 272 8.99 15.56 -0.05
CA SER A 272 9.51 16.46 1.00
C SER A 272 8.47 16.98 2.00
N LYS A 273 7.16 16.78 1.75
CA LYS A 273 6.07 17.21 2.64
C LYS A 273 5.72 16.18 3.71
N VAL A 274 6.33 15.00 3.65
CA VAL A 274 6.11 13.91 4.60
C VAL A 274 7.14 14.06 5.71
N ASP A 275 6.71 14.16 6.96
CA ASP A 275 7.54 14.52 8.13
C ASP A 275 8.75 13.56 8.29
N GLU A 276 8.56 12.27 8.03
CA GLU A 276 9.62 11.26 8.08
C GLU A 276 10.74 11.50 7.05
N THR A 277 10.46 12.27 5.98
CA THR A 277 11.43 12.55 4.93
C THR A 277 12.57 13.44 5.42
N GLU A 278 12.27 14.46 6.23
CA GLU A 278 13.31 15.35 6.76
C GLU A 278 14.28 14.58 7.64
N THR A 279 13.75 13.72 8.53
CA THR A 279 14.55 12.85 9.40
C THR A 279 15.42 11.90 8.58
N LEU A 280 14.86 11.26 7.55
CA LEU A 280 15.60 10.38 6.65
C LEU A 280 16.76 11.12 5.96
N PHE A 281 16.54 12.34 5.47
CA PHE A 281 17.58 13.15 4.87
C PHE A 281 18.66 13.49 5.89
N ASP A 282 18.29 13.99 7.07
CA ASP A 282 19.26 14.35 8.11
C ASP A 282 20.13 13.17 8.55
N GLU A 283 19.54 11.98 8.71
CA GLU A 283 20.29 10.77 9.04
C GLU A 283 21.31 10.41 7.96
N VAL A 284 20.88 10.37 6.68
CA VAL A 284 21.77 9.99 5.56
C VAL A 284 22.89 11.00 5.41
N PHE A 285 22.58 12.29 5.43
CA PHE A 285 23.58 13.34 5.23
C PHE A 285 24.55 13.46 6.40
N THR A 286 24.09 13.28 7.65
CA THR A 286 24.97 13.26 8.82
C THR A 286 25.95 12.08 8.78
N GLU A 287 25.48 10.89 8.35
CA GLU A 287 26.35 9.71 8.21
C GLU A 287 27.45 9.93 7.16
N ILE A 288 27.11 10.57 6.04
CA ILE A 288 28.06 10.87 4.96
C ILE A 288 29.06 11.97 5.35
N GLU A 289 28.61 13.02 6.04
CA GLU A 289 29.49 14.10 6.52
C GLU A 289 30.53 13.62 7.54
N SER A 290 30.24 12.56 8.30
CA SER A 290 31.20 11.95 9.22
C SER A 290 32.37 11.22 8.53
N LYS A 291 32.29 11.00 7.21
CA LYS A 291 33.22 10.16 6.44
C LYS A 291 34.15 10.91 5.47
N ASN A 292 33.94 12.20 5.19
CA ASN A 292 34.74 12.93 4.18
C ASN A 292 35.30 14.29 4.59
N THR A 293 36.54 14.52 4.18
CA THR A 293 37.45 15.65 4.44
C THR A 293 37.28 16.82 3.46
N ASP A 294 37.64 18.04 3.91
CA ASP A 294 37.49 19.35 3.26
C ASP A 294 38.34 19.59 1.99
N ALA A 295 38.10 18.85 0.89
CA ALA A 295 38.74 19.11 -0.40
C ALA A 295 37.77 19.61 -1.47
N GLU A 296 38.26 20.46 -2.36
CA GLU A 296 37.54 20.90 -3.56
C GLU A 296 37.39 19.73 -4.55
N PRO A 297 36.18 19.47 -5.04
CA PRO A 297 35.91 18.25 -5.78
C PRO A 297 36.05 18.39 -7.29
N GLU A 298 36.60 17.34 -7.88
CA GLU A 298 36.48 17.11 -9.31
C GLU A 298 35.07 16.60 -9.67
N LYS A 299 34.70 16.69 -10.94
CA LYS A 299 33.38 16.24 -11.44
C LYS A 299 33.09 14.78 -11.11
N ASP A 300 34.12 13.95 -11.07
CA ASP A 300 33.99 12.52 -10.75
C ASP A 300 33.66 12.31 -9.26
N GLU A 301 34.15 13.17 -8.37
CA GLU A 301 33.88 13.12 -6.94
C GLU A 301 32.40 13.44 -6.62
N PHE A 302 31.79 14.39 -7.33
CA PHE A 302 30.35 14.66 -7.22
C PHE A 302 29.50 13.41 -7.52
N MET A 303 29.89 12.67 -8.56
CA MET A 303 29.14 11.52 -9.05
C MET A 303 29.28 10.32 -8.11
N VAL A 304 30.50 10.09 -7.60
CA VAL A 304 30.79 9.07 -6.60
C VAL A 304 29.98 9.35 -5.33
N LEU A 305 30.03 10.59 -4.83
CA LEU A 305 29.32 10.97 -3.60
C LEU A 305 27.80 10.89 -3.76
N LEU A 306 27.25 11.31 -4.89
CA LEU A 306 25.81 11.18 -5.15
C LEU A 306 25.38 9.72 -5.21
N LYS A 307 26.18 8.84 -5.82
CA LYS A 307 25.90 7.40 -5.83
C LYS A 307 25.91 6.83 -4.41
N GLU A 308 26.91 7.16 -3.60
CA GLU A 308 27.00 6.71 -2.20
C GLU A 308 25.80 7.19 -1.37
N ILE A 309 25.37 8.44 -1.53
CA ILE A 309 24.18 9.00 -0.88
C ILE A 309 22.92 8.23 -1.29
N LEU A 310 22.74 7.95 -2.59
CA LEU A 310 21.58 7.19 -3.09
C LEU A 310 21.58 5.74 -2.58
N GLU A 311 22.75 5.10 -2.48
CA GLU A 311 22.89 3.78 -1.86
C GLU A 311 22.46 3.79 -0.40
N LYS A 312 22.85 4.83 0.36
CA LYS A 312 22.44 5.01 1.76
C LYS A 312 20.94 5.23 1.91
N PHE A 313 20.34 6.04 1.05
CA PHE A 313 18.87 6.17 1.02
C PHE A 313 18.19 4.83 0.75
N ALA A 314 18.68 4.04 -0.21
CA ALA A 314 18.12 2.73 -0.50
C ALA A 314 18.21 1.80 0.72
N GLU A 315 19.36 1.73 1.40
CA GLU A 315 19.53 0.94 2.63
C GLU A 315 18.55 1.34 3.74
N LYS A 316 18.41 2.66 3.98
CA LYS A 316 17.51 3.19 5.01
C LYS A 316 16.05 2.91 4.71
N LEU A 317 15.63 3.09 3.45
CA LEU A 317 14.26 2.82 3.02
C LEU A 317 13.90 1.33 2.96
N GLU A 318 14.88 0.45 2.74
CA GLU A 318 14.70 -1.00 2.84
C GLU A 318 14.50 -1.44 4.29
N ALA A 319 15.21 -0.81 5.24
CA ALA A 319 15.08 -1.08 6.66
C ALA A 319 13.81 -0.47 7.27
N ASN A 320 13.49 0.77 6.87
CA ASN A 320 12.33 1.51 7.34
C ASN A 320 11.67 2.26 6.17
N PRO A 321 10.73 1.63 5.46
CA PRO A 321 9.97 2.29 4.39
C PRO A 321 9.19 3.50 4.90
N VAL A 322 9.06 4.53 4.07
CA VAL A 322 8.21 5.69 4.37
C VAL A 322 6.81 5.47 3.79
N LEU A 323 5.80 5.63 4.63
CA LEU A 323 4.39 5.55 4.26
C LEU A 323 3.78 6.95 4.28
N TYR A 324 2.93 7.27 3.32
CA TYR A 324 2.20 8.54 3.29
C TYR A 324 0.89 8.42 2.52
N ASP A 325 -0.08 9.23 2.87
CA ASP A 325 -1.33 9.32 2.11
C ASP A 325 -1.07 9.92 0.73
N ALA A 326 -1.55 9.25 -0.31
CA ALA A 326 -1.56 9.83 -1.65
C ALA A 326 -2.59 10.95 -1.69
N VAL A 327 -2.18 12.18 -1.34
CA VAL A 327 -3.03 13.37 -1.50
C VAL A 327 -3.47 13.46 -2.97
N ASP A 328 -4.79 13.61 -3.20
CA ASP A 328 -5.38 13.93 -4.51
C ASP A 328 -4.75 15.19 -5.14
#